data_AF-K0IEV7-F1
#
_entry.id   AF-K0IEV7-F1
#
_cell.length_a   1.000
_cell.length_b   1.000
_cell.length_c   1.000
_cell.angle_alpha   90.00
_cell.angle_beta   90.00
_cell.angle_gamma   90.00
#
_symmetry.space_group_name_H-M   'P 1'
#
loop_
_entity.id
_entity.type
_entity.pdbx_description
1 polymer ?
#
loop_
_entity_poly.entity_id
_entity_poly.type
_entity_poly.pdbx_seq_one_letter_code
_entity_poly.pdbx_strand_id
1 'polypeptide(L)'
;MGNIDISQYVMLDDQVPLDPEQFYNSFGHLQHPRTKKPVKELAPYQIKVWKAMLEQRRVLVVKTHKCGLSTSQLMADFQLAVLPSSHPLSTRGYDTLLVSQTKDIAKELLRTLRRMILHSKKYSKYLIDRPTEIEEFGSGHISYQKIMRDEQTKTSVIYIRNPEDETRPSRIIALGADNPGSIESWPNIHHIHISDITATIGDYSDSLNVAITRLANTGGTMVIESIPDFAGSTLHQLYEKYQARQSRLAIGQDFATFEITADEAVAAGVMTPEHLASERERLGPLFPRYYGAKFLSSGNAWYDESLIQYFEDDDDDEEEEETEWEVSR
;
A
#
# COMPACT_ATOMS: atom_id res chain seq x y z
N MET A 1 -23.77 16.86 -43.04
CA MET A 1 -23.83 16.14 -41.76
C MET A 1 -22.73 15.10 -41.81
N GLY A 2 -21.59 15.37 -41.16
CA GLY A 2 -20.48 14.42 -41.12
C GLY A 2 -20.86 13.23 -40.24
N ASN A 3 -20.56 12.02 -40.68
CA ASN A 3 -20.68 10.83 -39.85
C ASN A 3 -19.79 11.02 -38.62
N ILE A 4 -20.41 11.11 -37.44
CA ILE A 4 -19.71 11.06 -36.17
C ILE A 4 -19.16 9.64 -36.04
N ASP A 5 -17.83 9.53 -36.04
CA ASP A 5 -17.16 8.27 -35.76
C ASP A 5 -17.29 7.98 -34.26
N ILE A 6 -18.33 7.23 -33.91
CA ILE A 6 -18.67 6.83 -32.54
C ILE A 6 -17.61 5.89 -31.94
N SER A 7 -16.62 5.43 -32.72
CA SER A 7 -15.56 4.52 -32.25
C SER A 7 -14.61 5.14 -31.22
N GLN A 8 -14.65 6.47 -31.03
CA GLN A 8 -13.87 7.17 -30.00
C GLN A 8 -14.52 7.17 -28.61
N TYR A 9 -15.78 6.76 -28.49
CA TYR A 9 -16.40 6.50 -27.19
C TYR A 9 -15.95 5.13 -26.69
N VAL A 10 -14.85 5.10 -25.94
CA VAL A 10 -14.44 3.90 -25.22
C VAL A 10 -15.50 3.64 -24.14
N MET A 11 -16.53 2.86 -24.48
CA MET A 11 -17.44 2.29 -23.50
C MET A 11 -16.59 1.53 -22.48
N LEU A 12 -16.54 2.05 -21.26
CA LEU A 12 -15.86 1.39 -20.17
C LEU A 12 -16.71 0.17 -19.81
N ASP A 13 -16.27 -1.01 -20.25
CA ASP A 13 -16.79 -2.28 -19.76
C ASP A 13 -16.70 -2.31 -18.22
N ASP A 14 -17.84 -2.08 -17.58
CA ASP A 14 -17.97 -1.91 -16.13
C ASP A 14 -18.00 -3.25 -15.38
N GLN A 15 -17.81 -4.36 -16.09
CA GLN A 15 -17.63 -5.70 -15.53
C GLN A 15 -16.22 -5.80 -14.92
N VAL A 16 -16.05 -5.20 -13.75
CA VAL A 16 -14.88 -5.38 -12.89
C VAL A 16 -15.06 -6.67 -12.08
N PRO A 17 -14.19 -7.68 -12.24
CA PRO A 17 -14.31 -8.92 -11.47
C PRO A 17 -14.25 -8.63 -9.98
N LEU A 18 -15.08 -9.31 -9.18
CA LEU A 18 -15.03 -9.24 -7.71
C LEU A 18 -13.99 -10.21 -7.14
N ASP A 19 -13.72 -11.32 -7.84
CA ASP A 19 -12.67 -12.25 -7.42
C ASP A 19 -11.28 -11.68 -7.73
N PRO A 20 -10.37 -11.60 -6.73
CA PRO A 20 -9.04 -11.05 -6.92
C PRO A 20 -8.17 -11.78 -7.95
N GLU A 21 -8.30 -13.09 -8.12
CA GLU A 21 -7.51 -13.82 -9.13
C GLU A 21 -7.98 -13.49 -10.54
N GLN A 22 -9.30 -13.39 -10.74
CA GLN A 22 -9.86 -12.94 -12.02
C GLN A 22 -9.46 -11.49 -12.32
N PHE A 23 -9.53 -10.61 -11.32
CA PHE A 23 -9.09 -9.23 -11.46
C PHE A 23 -7.61 -9.19 -11.84
N TYR A 24 -6.74 -9.86 -11.08
CA TYR A 24 -5.30 -9.94 -11.31
C TYR A 24 -4.94 -10.40 -12.73
N ASN A 25 -5.57 -11.48 -13.20
CA ASN A 25 -5.35 -12.01 -14.54
C ASN A 25 -5.79 -11.04 -15.64
N SER A 26 -6.87 -10.28 -15.42
CA SER A 26 -7.35 -9.28 -16.36
C SER A 26 -6.58 -7.95 -16.30
N PHE A 27 -6.01 -7.63 -15.13
CA PHE A 27 -5.22 -6.44 -14.90
C PHE A 27 -3.83 -6.56 -15.49
N GLY A 28 -3.21 -7.73 -15.37
CA GLY A 28 -1.87 -8.02 -15.84
C GLY A 28 -0.97 -8.49 -14.71
N HIS A 29 -0.04 -9.37 -15.05
CA HIS A 29 0.82 -10.02 -14.06
C HIS A 29 1.96 -9.11 -13.59
N LEU A 30 2.27 -9.20 -12.30
CA LEU A 30 3.49 -8.62 -11.75
C LEU A 30 4.72 -9.24 -12.41
N GLN A 31 5.80 -8.46 -12.47
CA GLN A 31 7.07 -8.95 -12.94
C GLN A 31 7.95 -9.27 -11.74
N HIS A 32 8.45 -10.52 -11.67
CA HIS A 32 9.34 -10.93 -10.59
C HIS A 32 10.63 -10.09 -10.62
N PRO A 33 11.06 -9.48 -9.49
CA PRO A 33 12.16 -8.51 -9.49
C PRO A 33 13.50 -9.10 -9.93
N ARG A 34 13.81 -10.33 -9.51
CA ARG A 34 15.03 -11.08 -9.91
C ARG A 34 14.96 -11.66 -11.32
N THR A 35 13.97 -12.53 -11.60
CA THR A 35 13.92 -13.31 -12.84
C THR A 35 13.33 -12.55 -14.03
N LYS A 36 12.70 -11.39 -13.79
CA LYS A 36 11.96 -10.60 -14.78
C LYS A 36 10.82 -11.36 -15.47
N LYS A 37 10.46 -12.55 -14.99
CA LYS A 37 9.34 -13.35 -15.50
C LYS A 37 8.01 -12.89 -14.89
N PRO A 38 6.89 -13.04 -15.62
CA PRO A 38 5.56 -12.80 -15.06
C PRO A 38 5.27 -13.73 -13.88
N VAL A 39 4.72 -13.18 -12.80
CA VAL A 39 4.15 -13.90 -11.66
C VAL A 39 2.71 -14.27 -12.03
N LYS A 40 2.50 -15.48 -12.52
CA LYS A 40 1.20 -15.91 -13.05
C LYS A 40 0.13 -16.06 -11.96
N GLU A 41 0.56 -16.46 -10.77
CA GLU A 41 -0.30 -16.72 -9.62
C GLU A 41 0.25 -15.93 -8.44
N LEU A 42 -0.64 -15.23 -7.74
CA LEU A 42 -0.30 -14.58 -6.48
C LEU A 42 -0.23 -15.62 -5.38
N ALA A 43 0.55 -15.33 -4.33
CA ALA A 43 0.61 -16.20 -3.17
C ALA A 43 -0.77 -16.28 -2.49
N PRO A 44 -1.13 -17.42 -1.88
CA PRO A 44 -2.44 -17.60 -1.24
C PRO A 44 -2.79 -16.51 -0.20
N TYR A 45 -1.81 -16.05 0.57
CA TYR A 45 -2.02 -14.96 1.54
C TYR A 45 -2.31 -13.61 0.88
N GLN A 46 -1.75 -13.32 -0.31
CA GLN A 46 -2.05 -12.10 -1.04
C GLN A 46 -3.51 -12.09 -1.49
N ILE A 47 -3.99 -13.21 -2.04
CA ILE A 47 -5.40 -13.39 -2.42
C ILE A 47 -6.31 -13.30 -1.20
N LYS A 48 -5.95 -13.94 -0.09
CA LYS A 48 -6.73 -13.91 1.16
C LYS A 48 -6.91 -12.50 1.70
N VAL A 49 -5.83 -11.72 1.79
CA VAL A 49 -5.89 -10.32 2.26
C VAL A 49 -6.67 -9.45 1.27
N TRP A 50 -6.47 -9.63 -0.03
CA TRP A 50 -7.20 -8.89 -1.05
C TRP A 50 -8.70 -9.15 -0.95
N LYS A 51 -9.14 -10.42 -0.84
CA LYS A 51 -10.55 -10.76 -0.61
C LYS A 51 -11.11 -10.05 0.63
N ALA A 52 -10.34 -10.02 1.71
CA ALA A 52 -10.75 -9.31 2.92
C ALA A 52 -10.93 -7.80 2.69
N MET A 53 -10.11 -7.15 1.86
CA MET A 53 -10.30 -5.73 1.50
C MET A 53 -11.60 -5.46 0.74
N LEU A 54 -12.15 -6.48 0.05
CA LEU A 54 -13.42 -6.39 -0.68
C LEU A 54 -14.63 -6.77 0.19
N GLU A 55 -14.40 -7.40 1.34
CA GLU A 55 -15.45 -7.94 2.20
C GLU A 55 -15.54 -7.23 3.56
N GLN A 56 -14.49 -6.51 3.97
CA GLN A 56 -14.32 -5.96 5.32
C GLN A 56 -13.94 -4.48 5.26
N ARG A 57 -14.53 -3.65 6.13
CA ARG A 57 -14.21 -2.22 6.17
C ARG A 57 -12.82 -1.93 6.73
N ARG A 58 -12.26 -2.81 7.54
CA ARG A 58 -10.99 -2.60 8.26
C ARG A 58 -10.16 -3.87 8.16
N VAL A 59 -9.01 -3.77 7.52
CA VAL A 59 -8.07 -4.88 7.40
C VAL A 59 -6.76 -4.45 8.05
N LEU A 60 -6.23 -5.26 8.95
CA LEU A 60 -4.92 -5.05 9.55
C LEU A 60 -4.06 -6.30 9.34
N VAL A 61 -2.91 -6.13 8.71
CA VAL A 61 -1.97 -7.20 8.42
C VAL A 61 -0.64 -6.92 9.11
N VAL A 62 -0.25 -7.83 9.99
CA VAL A 62 1.11 -7.91 10.52
C VAL A 62 1.86 -8.90 9.66
N LYS A 63 2.91 -8.45 8.98
CA LYS A 63 3.60 -9.24 7.93
C LYS A 63 5.10 -9.34 8.16
N THR A 64 5.70 -10.37 7.57
CA THR A 64 7.14 -10.47 7.32
C THR A 64 7.59 -9.43 6.29
N HIS A 65 8.87 -9.07 6.33
CA HIS A 65 9.52 -8.39 5.22
C HIS A 65 9.48 -9.22 3.94
N LYS A 66 9.42 -8.49 2.81
CA LYS A 66 9.59 -9.01 1.44
C LYS A 66 8.59 -10.13 1.03
N CYS A 67 7.40 -10.20 1.64
CA CYS A 67 6.31 -11.09 1.17
C CYS A 67 5.52 -10.55 -0.04
N GLY A 68 5.87 -9.39 -0.61
CA GLY A 68 5.21 -8.85 -1.79
C GLY A 68 3.77 -8.36 -1.58
N LEU A 69 3.31 -8.24 -0.33
CA LEU A 69 1.93 -7.87 -0.01
C LEU A 69 1.54 -6.45 -0.47
N SER A 70 2.41 -5.46 -0.21
CA SER A 70 2.12 -4.05 -0.53
C SER A 70 1.79 -3.86 -2.01
N THR A 71 2.48 -4.56 -2.92
CA THR A 71 2.20 -4.46 -4.37
C THR A 71 0.84 -5.04 -4.75
N SER A 72 0.45 -6.20 -4.19
CA SER A 72 -0.89 -6.75 -4.42
C SER A 72 -1.99 -5.85 -3.84
N GLN A 73 -1.75 -5.22 -2.68
CA GLN A 73 -2.72 -4.32 -2.07
C GLN A 73 -2.90 -3.03 -2.87
N LEU A 74 -1.85 -2.49 -3.50
CA LEU A 74 -2.00 -1.37 -4.44
C LEU A 74 -2.95 -1.70 -5.61
N MET A 75 -2.94 -2.95 -6.09
CA MET A 75 -3.88 -3.40 -7.12
C MET A 75 -5.30 -3.51 -6.55
N ALA A 76 -5.44 -3.91 -5.29
CA ALA A 76 -6.71 -3.93 -4.58
C ALA A 76 -7.28 -2.51 -4.39
N ASP A 77 -6.45 -1.53 -4.02
CA ASP A 77 -6.86 -0.11 -3.93
C ASP A 77 -7.41 0.38 -5.27
N PHE A 78 -6.71 0.04 -6.36
CA PHE A 78 -7.17 0.38 -7.69
C PHE A 78 -8.48 -0.33 -8.05
N GLN A 79 -8.63 -1.61 -7.72
CA GLN A 79 -9.89 -2.34 -7.91
C GLN A 79 -11.03 -1.64 -7.16
N LEU A 80 -10.85 -1.29 -5.88
CA LEU A 80 -11.83 -0.51 -5.11
C LEU A 80 -12.22 0.79 -5.81
N ALA A 81 -11.24 1.50 -6.39
CA ALA A 81 -11.45 2.78 -7.09
C ALA A 81 -12.17 2.64 -8.43
N VAL A 82 -12.14 1.46 -9.05
CA VAL A 82 -12.85 1.15 -10.30
C VAL A 82 -14.04 0.21 -10.08
N LEU A 83 -14.38 -0.20 -8.86
CA LEU A 83 -15.57 -1.00 -8.62
C LEU A 83 -16.84 -0.15 -8.83
N PRO A 84 -17.93 -0.70 -9.39
CA PRO A 84 -19.21 0.00 -9.49
C PRO A 84 -19.69 0.51 -8.13
N SER A 85 -20.34 1.68 -8.09
CA SER A 85 -20.83 2.26 -6.82
C SER A 85 -21.94 1.43 -6.17
N SER A 86 -22.49 0.44 -6.89
CA SER A 86 -23.39 -0.57 -6.32
C SER A 86 -22.67 -1.54 -5.36
N HIS A 87 -21.34 -1.66 -5.44
CA HIS A 87 -20.56 -2.43 -4.48
C HIS A 87 -20.42 -1.63 -3.16
N PRO A 88 -20.72 -2.22 -1.99
CA PRO A 88 -20.82 -1.49 -0.73
C PRO A 88 -19.50 -0.87 -0.24
N LEU A 89 -18.36 -1.39 -0.72
CA LEU A 89 -17.03 -0.89 -0.39
C LEU A 89 -16.36 -0.12 -1.53
N SER A 90 -17.08 0.17 -2.63
CA SER A 90 -16.50 0.91 -3.75
C SER A 90 -15.98 2.28 -3.31
N THR A 91 -14.84 2.69 -3.87
CA THR A 91 -14.24 4.00 -3.64
C THR A 91 -14.30 4.88 -4.89
N ARG A 92 -15.11 4.47 -5.88
CA ARG A 92 -15.35 5.20 -7.13
C ARG A 92 -15.88 6.62 -6.84
N GLY A 93 -15.22 7.63 -7.40
CA GLY A 93 -15.56 9.04 -7.20
C GLY A 93 -15.18 9.62 -5.84
N TYR A 94 -14.33 8.91 -5.10
CA TYR A 94 -13.75 9.32 -3.81
C TYR A 94 -12.22 9.28 -3.83
N ASP A 95 -11.63 9.84 -2.79
CA ASP A 95 -10.19 9.83 -2.57
C ASP A 95 -9.77 8.61 -1.75
N THR A 96 -8.64 8.04 -2.15
CA THR A 96 -7.86 7.06 -1.41
C THR A 96 -6.58 7.71 -0.91
N LEU A 97 -6.31 7.64 0.39
CA LEU A 97 -5.03 8.05 0.96
C LEU A 97 -4.09 6.85 1.04
N LEU A 98 -2.96 6.93 0.32
CA LEU A 98 -1.85 5.99 0.44
C LEU A 98 -0.78 6.63 1.33
N VAL A 99 -0.80 6.26 2.61
CA VAL A 99 0.12 6.74 3.63
C VAL A 99 1.26 5.74 3.80
N SER A 100 2.50 6.17 3.66
CA SER A 100 3.67 5.36 3.98
C SER A 100 4.60 6.09 4.95
N GLN A 101 5.72 5.49 5.29
CA GLN A 101 6.70 6.00 6.25
C GLN A 101 7.11 7.44 5.94
N THR A 102 7.37 7.71 4.67
CA THR A 102 7.69 9.03 4.14
C THR A 102 6.91 9.28 2.86
N LYS A 103 6.73 10.55 2.51
CA LYS A 103 6.05 10.94 1.27
C LYS A 103 6.72 10.38 0.01
N ASP A 104 8.05 10.25 0.01
CA ASP A 104 8.78 9.76 -1.16
C ASP A 104 8.62 8.25 -1.35
N ILE A 105 8.56 7.47 -0.27
CA ILE A 105 8.23 6.04 -0.36
C ILE A 105 6.80 5.87 -0.87
N ALA A 106 5.85 6.66 -0.38
CA ALA A 106 4.48 6.65 -0.89
C ALA A 106 4.40 7.00 -2.39
N LYS A 107 5.22 7.94 -2.87
CA LYS A 107 5.32 8.25 -4.31
C LYS A 107 5.87 7.09 -5.12
N GLU A 108 6.85 6.33 -4.63
CA GLU A 108 7.36 5.15 -5.34
C GLU A 108 6.33 4.02 -5.42
N LEU A 109 5.55 3.80 -4.36
CA LEU A 109 4.40 2.89 -4.38
C LEU A 109 3.39 3.34 -5.45
N LEU A 110 3.04 4.62 -5.45
CA LEU A 110 2.13 5.20 -6.43
C LEU A 110 2.66 5.11 -7.86
N ARG A 111 3.96 5.35 -8.08
CA ARG A 111 4.62 5.21 -9.38
C ARG A 111 4.58 3.76 -9.86
N THR A 112 4.72 2.81 -8.94
CA THR A 112 4.57 1.38 -9.24
C THR A 112 3.16 1.07 -9.68
N LEU A 113 2.14 1.48 -8.91
CA LEU A 113 0.74 1.31 -9.30
C LEU A 113 0.42 1.94 -10.67
N ARG A 114 0.85 3.19 -10.88
CA ARG A 114 0.67 3.89 -12.15
C ARG A 114 1.23 3.09 -13.33
N ARG A 115 2.47 2.60 -13.22
CA ARG A 115 3.08 1.75 -14.26
C ARG A 115 2.27 0.49 -14.53
N MET A 116 1.79 -0.17 -13.47
CA MET A 116 0.99 -1.38 -13.65
C MET A 116 -0.34 -1.09 -14.36
N ILE A 117 -1.03 0.01 -14.03
CA ILE A 117 -2.27 0.42 -14.71
C ILE A 117 -1.98 0.75 -16.19
N LEU A 118 -0.93 1.53 -16.48
CA LEU A 118 -0.54 1.88 -17.85
C LEU A 118 -0.26 0.64 -18.72
N HIS A 119 0.38 -0.37 -18.16
CA HIS A 119 0.68 -1.62 -18.86
C HIS A 119 -0.49 -2.61 -18.89
N SER A 120 -1.59 -2.31 -18.19
CA SER A 120 -2.80 -3.11 -18.24
C SER A 120 -3.52 -2.92 -19.58
N LYS A 121 -3.71 -4.02 -20.32
CA LYS A 121 -4.51 -4.00 -21.55
C LYS A 121 -5.96 -3.61 -21.30
N LYS A 122 -6.55 -4.04 -20.18
CA LYS A 122 -7.96 -3.78 -19.84
C LYS A 122 -8.16 -2.46 -19.11
N TYR A 123 -7.24 -2.08 -18.20
CA TYR A 123 -7.48 -0.99 -17.25
C TYR A 123 -6.72 0.31 -17.53
N SER A 124 -5.78 0.34 -18.47
CA SER A 124 -5.08 1.58 -18.86
C SER A 124 -6.03 2.72 -19.23
N LYS A 125 -7.18 2.41 -19.85
CA LYS A 125 -8.25 3.35 -20.19
C LYS A 125 -8.91 4.09 -19.01
N TYR A 126 -8.75 3.57 -17.78
CA TYR A 126 -9.24 4.26 -16.58
C TYR A 126 -8.25 5.30 -16.08
N LEU A 127 -6.98 5.22 -16.45
CA LEU A 127 -5.99 6.21 -16.04
C LEU A 127 -6.20 7.51 -16.81
N ILE A 128 -6.29 8.63 -16.08
CA ILE A 128 -6.30 9.96 -16.70
C ILE A 128 -4.85 10.44 -16.78
N ASP A 129 -4.23 10.27 -17.95
CA ASP A 129 -2.79 10.51 -18.18
C ASP A 129 -2.49 11.73 -19.06
N ARG A 130 -3.50 12.37 -19.66
CA ARG A 130 -3.38 13.55 -20.52
C ARG A 130 -4.28 14.69 -20.03
N PRO A 131 -3.87 15.95 -20.21
CA PRO A 131 -4.80 17.06 -20.07
C PRO A 131 -5.84 16.93 -21.19
N THR A 132 -7.11 16.78 -20.84
CA THR A 132 -8.21 16.93 -21.79
C THR A 132 -8.30 18.41 -22.12
N GLU A 133 -7.60 18.84 -23.17
CA GLU A 133 -7.84 20.14 -23.78
C GLU A 133 -9.27 20.13 -24.33
N ILE A 134 -10.01 21.19 -24.03
CA ILE A 134 -11.36 21.39 -24.55
C ILE A 134 -11.21 21.62 -26.06
N GLU A 135 -11.50 20.62 -26.88
CA GLU A 135 -11.85 20.89 -28.27
C GLU A 135 -13.26 21.50 -28.27
N GLU A 136 -13.32 22.84 -28.28
CA GLU A 136 -14.54 23.57 -28.66
C GLU A 136 -14.81 23.33 -30.15
N PHE A 137 -15.36 22.17 -30.51
CA PHE A 137 -15.90 21.94 -31.84
C PHE A 137 -17.41 21.62 -31.76
N GLY A 138 -18.20 22.70 -31.71
CA GLY A 138 -19.44 22.87 -32.47
C GLY A 138 -20.56 21.81 -32.38
N SER A 139 -20.50 20.86 -31.46
CA SER A 139 -21.46 19.76 -31.38
C SER A 139 -21.79 19.36 -29.95
N GLY A 140 -22.23 20.34 -29.15
CA GLY A 140 -23.21 20.16 -28.07
C GLY A 140 -22.90 19.23 -26.90
N HIS A 141 -21.76 18.55 -26.83
CA HIS A 141 -21.36 17.69 -25.71
C HIS A 141 -19.96 18.08 -25.22
N ILE A 142 -19.92 18.75 -24.09
CA ILE A 142 -18.69 19.17 -23.41
C ILE A 142 -18.26 18.01 -22.50
N SER A 143 -17.13 17.37 -22.83
CA SER A 143 -16.44 16.48 -21.90
C SER A 143 -15.74 17.35 -20.85
N TYR A 144 -16.28 17.41 -19.63
CA TYR A 144 -15.79 18.25 -18.54
C TYR A 144 -14.61 17.63 -17.76
N GLN A 145 -13.70 16.89 -18.41
CA GLN A 145 -12.46 16.46 -17.75
C GLN A 145 -11.42 17.59 -17.74
N LYS A 146 -11.73 18.72 -17.07
CA LYS A 146 -10.77 19.81 -16.85
C LYS A 146 -9.95 19.56 -15.59
N ILE A 147 -9.04 18.58 -15.64
CA ILE A 147 -7.95 18.53 -14.66
C ILE A 147 -6.98 19.66 -15.06
N MET A 148 -6.75 20.63 -14.16
CA MET A 148 -5.81 21.72 -14.43
C MET A 148 -4.40 21.12 -14.64
N ARG A 149 -3.60 21.69 -15.57
CA ARG A 149 -2.24 21.21 -15.85
C ARG A 149 -1.37 21.10 -14.58
N ASP A 150 -1.58 21.98 -13.59
CA ASP A 150 -0.86 21.99 -12.30
C ASP A 150 -1.21 20.82 -11.36
N GLU A 151 -2.37 20.20 -11.55
CA GLU A 151 -2.79 19.03 -10.80
C GLU A 151 -2.16 17.74 -11.34
N GLN A 152 -1.84 17.70 -12.63
CA GLN A 152 -1.33 16.52 -13.33
C GLN A 152 0.20 16.32 -13.15
N THR A 153 0.96 17.38 -12.90
CA THR A 153 2.41 17.30 -12.63
C THR A 153 2.73 16.72 -11.25
N LYS A 154 1.72 16.52 -10.41
CA LYS A 154 1.88 15.94 -9.07
C LYS A 154 2.20 14.45 -9.20
N THR A 155 3.47 14.12 -9.03
CA THR A 155 3.95 12.74 -8.86
C THR A 155 3.29 12.01 -7.68
N SER A 156 2.58 12.73 -6.82
CA SER A 156 1.89 12.23 -5.63
C SER A 156 0.40 11.92 -5.82
N VAL A 157 -0.18 12.01 -7.02
CA VAL A 157 -1.62 11.69 -7.24
C VAL A 157 -1.81 10.86 -8.52
N ILE A 158 -2.61 9.80 -8.46
CA ILE A 158 -3.19 9.12 -9.63
C ILE A 158 -4.65 9.56 -9.75
N TYR A 159 -5.05 9.94 -10.96
CA TYR A 159 -6.43 10.24 -11.30
C TYR A 159 -7.04 9.08 -12.07
N ILE A 160 -8.20 8.60 -11.63
CA ILE A 160 -8.91 7.44 -12.17
C ILE A 160 -10.27 7.89 -12.65
N ARG A 161 -10.58 7.60 -13.92
CA ARG A 161 -11.86 7.92 -14.55
C ARG A 161 -13.00 7.19 -13.84
N ASN A 162 -14.04 7.95 -13.50
CA ASN A 162 -15.28 7.45 -12.96
C ASN A 162 -16.33 7.38 -14.09
N PRO A 163 -16.74 6.18 -14.54
CA PRO A 163 -17.74 6.03 -15.61
C PRO A 163 -19.15 6.50 -15.22
N GLU A 164 -19.47 6.55 -13.93
CA GLU A 164 -20.81 6.91 -13.44
C GLU A 164 -20.97 8.44 -13.30
N ASP A 165 -19.87 9.15 -13.06
CA ASP A 165 -19.83 10.60 -12.98
C ASP A 165 -18.44 11.12 -13.38
N GLU A 166 -18.30 11.56 -14.64
CA GLU A 166 -17.03 12.05 -15.18
C GLU A 166 -16.52 13.32 -14.48
N THR A 167 -17.39 14.06 -13.78
CA THR A 167 -17.00 15.26 -13.03
C THR A 167 -16.35 14.94 -11.69
N ARG A 168 -16.44 13.67 -11.26
CA ARG A 168 -15.92 13.17 -9.98
C ARG A 168 -14.99 11.98 -10.21
N PRO A 169 -13.76 12.19 -10.70
CA PRO A 169 -12.76 11.13 -10.78
C PRO A 169 -12.35 10.64 -9.38
N SER A 170 -12.01 9.37 -9.26
CA SER A 170 -11.35 8.85 -8.06
C SER A 170 -9.89 9.30 -8.05
N ARG A 171 -9.32 9.50 -6.86
CA ARG A 171 -7.90 9.85 -6.71
C ARG A 171 -7.20 8.92 -5.73
N ILE A 172 -5.96 8.52 -6.04
CA ILE A 172 -5.07 7.85 -5.08
C ILE A 172 -3.91 8.79 -4.79
N ILE A 173 -3.77 9.18 -3.52
CA ILE A 173 -2.92 10.29 -3.09
C ILE A 173 -1.82 9.75 -2.18
N ALA A 174 -0.56 9.95 -2.56
CA ALA A 174 0.62 9.55 -1.81
C ALA A 174 0.98 10.58 -0.72
N LEU A 175 1.02 10.14 0.53
CA LEU A 175 1.30 10.94 1.71
C LEU A 175 2.33 10.23 2.62
N GLY A 176 3.05 11.02 3.41
CA GLY A 176 3.99 10.52 4.41
C GLY A 176 3.42 10.62 5.82
N ALA A 177 3.75 9.65 6.65
CA ALA A 177 3.40 9.62 8.07
C ALA A 177 4.19 10.63 8.92
N ASP A 178 5.24 11.22 8.36
CA ASP A 178 6.03 12.30 8.94
C ASP A 178 5.26 13.64 8.99
N ASN A 179 4.12 13.76 8.31
CA ASN A 179 3.33 15.00 8.27
C ASN A 179 1.81 14.74 8.44
N PRO A 180 1.31 14.63 9.68
CA PRO A 180 -0.11 14.43 9.96
C PRO A 180 -1.02 15.50 9.34
N GLY A 181 -0.59 16.76 9.30
CA GLY A 181 -1.38 17.86 8.71
C GLY A 181 -1.67 17.65 7.22
N SER A 182 -0.76 16.99 6.49
CA SER A 182 -0.97 16.63 5.09
C SER A 182 -2.05 15.55 4.89
N ILE A 183 -2.23 14.67 5.89
CA ILE A 183 -3.28 13.63 5.93
C ILE A 183 -4.63 14.28 6.23
N GLU A 184 -4.67 15.25 7.15
CA GLU A 184 -5.90 15.92 7.56
C GLU A 184 -6.54 16.77 6.44
N SER A 185 -5.71 17.28 5.52
CA SER A 185 -6.08 18.26 4.50
C SER A 185 -7.05 17.77 3.42
N TRP A 186 -7.39 16.48 3.38
CA TRP A 186 -8.20 15.88 2.32
C TRP A 186 -9.64 15.59 2.78
N PRO A 187 -10.66 16.26 2.21
CA PRO A 187 -12.02 16.18 2.74
C PRO A 187 -12.82 14.96 2.28
N ASN A 188 -12.56 14.41 1.08
CA ASN A 188 -13.43 13.45 0.40
C ASN A 188 -12.90 12.01 0.41
N ILE A 189 -12.46 11.53 1.58
CA ILE A 189 -11.80 10.22 1.71
C ILE A 189 -12.81 9.09 1.90
N HIS A 190 -12.70 8.03 1.09
CA HIS A 190 -13.46 6.78 1.29
C HIS A 190 -12.57 5.55 1.48
N HIS A 191 -11.26 5.67 1.27
CA HIS A 191 -10.31 4.60 1.57
C HIS A 191 -8.98 5.11 2.08
N ILE A 192 -8.36 4.34 2.96
CA ILE A 192 -7.04 4.61 3.50
C ILE A 192 -6.22 3.33 3.44
N HIS A 193 -5.06 3.42 2.82
CA HIS A 193 -4.04 2.39 2.84
C HIS A 193 -2.83 2.93 3.58
N ILE A 194 -2.50 2.32 4.72
CA ILE A 194 -1.31 2.63 5.51
C ILE A 194 -0.29 1.50 5.31
N SER A 195 0.86 1.83 4.74
CA SER A 195 1.89 0.88 4.31
C SER A 195 3.20 1.05 5.08
N ASP A 196 3.64 -0.03 5.73
CA ASP A 196 4.88 -0.18 6.47
C ASP A 196 5.14 0.93 7.50
N ILE A 197 4.09 1.36 8.21
CA ILE A 197 4.10 2.51 9.12
C ILE A 197 5.14 2.42 10.25
N THR A 198 5.48 1.22 10.70
CA THR A 198 6.42 1.01 11.80
C THR A 198 7.88 1.29 11.43
N ALA A 199 8.17 1.50 10.14
CA ALA A 199 9.47 1.94 9.66
C ALA A 199 9.56 3.49 9.58
N THR A 200 8.53 4.21 10.02
CA THR A 200 8.59 5.68 10.17
C THR A 200 9.61 6.04 11.23
N ILE A 201 10.43 7.07 10.96
CA ILE A 201 11.33 7.65 11.96
C ILE A 201 10.49 8.49 12.92
N GLY A 202 10.50 8.15 14.20
CA GLY A 202 9.73 8.85 15.23
C GLY A 202 8.34 8.27 15.48
N ASP A 203 7.52 9.00 16.23
CA ASP A 203 6.18 8.56 16.61
C ASP A 203 5.19 8.76 15.46
N TYR A 204 4.62 7.64 14.96
CA TYR A 204 3.64 7.62 13.89
C TYR A 204 2.18 7.64 14.40
N SER A 205 1.96 7.70 15.71
CA SER A 205 0.64 7.56 16.34
C SER A 205 -0.35 8.62 15.88
N ASP A 206 0.09 9.88 15.80
CA ASP A 206 -0.76 10.99 15.34
C ASP A 206 -1.18 10.82 13.89
N SER A 207 -0.26 10.42 13.01
CA SER A 207 -0.59 10.13 11.60
C SER A 207 -1.59 8.99 11.46
N LEU A 208 -1.45 7.93 12.26
CA LEU A 208 -2.42 6.83 12.28
C LEU A 208 -3.80 7.30 12.74
N ASN A 209 -3.86 8.07 13.84
CA ASN A 209 -5.10 8.58 14.40
C ASN A 209 -5.80 9.55 13.45
N VAL A 210 -5.07 10.52 12.88
CA VAL A 210 -5.59 11.48 11.91
C VAL A 210 -6.09 10.77 10.66
N ALA A 211 -5.39 9.74 10.17
CA ALA A 211 -5.88 8.95 9.05
C ALA A 211 -7.24 8.32 9.40
N ILE A 212 -7.35 7.61 10.53
CA ILE A 212 -8.60 6.94 10.94
C ILE A 212 -9.80 7.92 11.01
N THR A 213 -9.60 9.15 11.51
CA THR A 213 -10.69 10.13 11.62
C THR A 213 -11.19 10.62 10.26
N ARG A 214 -10.39 10.53 9.19
CA ARG A 214 -10.82 10.93 7.84
C ARG A 214 -12.00 10.13 7.30
N LEU A 215 -12.22 8.92 7.83
CA LEU A 215 -13.34 8.05 7.45
C LEU A 215 -14.65 8.37 8.20
N ALA A 216 -14.66 9.33 9.13
CA ALA A 216 -15.83 9.63 9.96
C ALA A 216 -17.07 10.04 9.14
N ASN A 217 -16.87 10.78 8.06
CA ASN A 217 -17.97 11.30 7.23
C ASN A 217 -18.48 10.30 6.20
N THR A 218 -17.65 9.33 5.82
CA THR A 218 -17.95 8.42 4.71
C THR A 218 -18.21 6.98 5.16
N GLY A 219 -17.77 6.63 6.37
CA GLY A 219 -17.76 5.24 6.83
C GLY A 219 -16.90 4.33 5.96
N GLY A 220 -15.99 4.90 5.15
CA GLY A 220 -15.22 4.19 4.13
C GLY A 220 -14.28 3.14 4.70
N THR A 221 -13.43 2.54 3.87
CA THR A 221 -12.60 1.38 4.23
C THR A 221 -11.17 1.76 4.63
N MET A 222 -10.46 0.86 5.31
CA MET A 222 -9.06 1.03 5.67
C MET A 222 -8.32 -0.29 5.60
N VAL A 223 -7.11 -0.26 5.04
CA VAL A 223 -6.12 -1.34 5.17
C VAL A 223 -4.86 -0.78 5.83
N ILE A 224 -4.34 -1.52 6.81
CA ILE A 224 -3.05 -1.26 7.44
C ILE A 224 -2.21 -2.50 7.23
N GLU A 225 -1.01 -2.35 6.73
CA GLU A 225 -0.07 -3.44 6.51
C GLU A 225 1.32 -3.00 6.94
N SER A 226 1.96 -3.75 7.83
CA SER A 226 3.29 -3.39 8.32
C SER A 226 3.98 -4.60 8.91
N ILE A 227 5.31 -4.55 8.97
CA ILE A 227 6.03 -5.36 9.95
C ILE A 227 5.61 -4.97 11.38
N PRO A 228 5.69 -5.87 12.36
CA PRO A 228 5.48 -5.51 13.75
C PRO A 228 6.65 -4.68 14.29
N ASP A 229 6.37 -3.91 15.34
CA ASP A 229 7.35 -3.23 16.17
C ASP A 229 7.39 -3.88 17.56
N PHE A 230 7.21 -3.09 18.63
CA PHE A 230 7.27 -3.55 20.00
C PHE A 230 5.87 -3.70 20.58
N ALA A 231 5.71 -4.65 21.50
CA ALA A 231 4.51 -4.79 22.30
C ALA A 231 4.23 -3.47 23.04
N GLY A 232 2.98 -3.01 22.95
CA GLY A 232 2.52 -1.75 23.53
C GLY A 232 2.55 -0.56 22.56
N SER A 233 3.10 -0.71 21.35
CA SER A 233 3.00 0.31 20.31
C SER A 233 1.56 0.57 19.87
N THR A 234 1.35 1.68 19.17
CA THR A 234 0.02 2.03 18.62
C THR A 234 -0.48 0.99 17.63
N LEU A 235 0.40 0.42 16.79
CA LEU A 235 0.02 -0.68 15.90
C LEU A 235 -0.35 -1.95 16.69
N HIS A 236 0.42 -2.30 17.73
CA HIS A 236 0.13 -3.46 18.59
C HIS A 236 -1.24 -3.33 19.27
N GLN A 237 -1.51 -2.17 19.87
CA GLN A 237 -2.79 -1.90 20.53
C GLN A 237 -3.97 -1.99 19.55
N LEU A 238 -3.79 -1.49 18.32
CA LEU A 238 -4.82 -1.60 17.29
C LEU A 238 -5.03 -3.06 16.85
N TYR A 239 -3.94 -3.81 16.70
CA TYR A 239 -3.97 -5.23 16.39
C TYR A 239 -4.75 -6.02 17.45
N GLU A 240 -4.36 -5.91 18.72
CA GLU A 240 -5.05 -6.59 19.84
C GLU A 240 -6.54 -6.23 19.90
N LYS A 241 -6.86 -4.93 19.71
CA LYS A 241 -8.25 -4.45 19.67
C LYS A 241 -9.06 -5.10 18.55
N TYR A 242 -8.48 -5.24 17.35
CA TYR A 242 -9.17 -5.86 16.21
C TYR A 242 -9.28 -7.38 16.39
N GLN A 243 -8.23 -8.04 16.89
CA GLN A 243 -8.24 -9.48 17.18
C GLN A 243 -9.30 -9.84 18.24
N ALA A 244 -9.41 -9.04 19.30
CA ALA A 244 -10.42 -9.21 20.35
C ALA A 244 -11.86 -8.98 19.85
N ARG A 245 -12.05 -8.18 18.80
CA ARG A 245 -13.35 -8.01 18.13
C ARG A 245 -13.65 -9.16 17.17
N GLN A 246 -12.64 -9.59 16.40
CA GLN A 246 -12.73 -10.70 15.47
C GLN A 246 -13.19 -12.00 16.15
N SER A 247 -12.71 -12.26 17.36
CA SER A 247 -13.11 -13.43 18.16
C SER A 247 -14.53 -13.35 18.75
N ARG A 248 -15.17 -12.17 18.79
CA ARG A 248 -16.45 -11.95 19.49
C ARG A 248 -17.70 -11.91 18.59
N LEU A 249 -17.58 -11.70 17.29
CA LEU A 249 -18.76 -11.58 16.41
C LEU A 249 -18.73 -12.64 15.30
N ALA A 250 -19.83 -13.38 15.19
CA ALA A 250 -20.09 -14.33 14.13
C ALA A 250 -20.63 -13.59 12.89
N ILE A 251 -19.99 -13.81 11.74
CA ILE A 251 -20.49 -13.58 10.37
C ILE A 251 -20.87 -12.12 10.05
N GLY A 252 -20.03 -11.44 9.28
CA GLY A 252 -20.24 -10.07 8.81
C GLY A 252 -19.50 -8.99 9.60
N GLN A 253 -18.24 -9.24 9.97
CA GLN A 253 -17.45 -8.22 10.68
C GLN A 253 -17.05 -7.06 9.75
N ASP A 254 -16.88 -5.88 10.35
CA ASP A 254 -16.23 -4.73 9.73
C ASP A 254 -14.69 -4.82 9.80
N PHE A 255 -14.13 -5.87 10.41
CA PHE A 255 -12.72 -5.96 10.79
C PHE A 255 -12.13 -7.35 10.49
N ALA A 256 -10.94 -7.40 9.88
CA ALA A 256 -10.13 -8.61 9.73
C ALA A 256 -8.68 -8.36 10.10
N THR A 257 -8.09 -9.30 10.85
CA THR A 257 -6.66 -9.33 11.16
C THR A 257 -5.97 -10.52 10.52
N PHE A 258 -4.72 -10.31 10.08
CA PHE A 258 -3.88 -11.35 9.50
C PHE A 258 -2.47 -11.27 10.07
N GLU A 259 -1.86 -12.43 10.31
CA GLU A 259 -0.42 -12.59 10.48
C GLU A 259 0.11 -13.32 9.25
N ILE A 260 1.16 -12.78 8.61
CA ILE A 260 1.82 -13.40 7.45
C ILE A 260 3.29 -13.59 7.78
N THR A 261 3.69 -14.85 7.95
CA THR A 261 5.05 -15.22 8.33
C THR A 261 5.96 -15.44 7.11
N ALA A 262 7.27 -15.45 7.33
CA ALA A 262 8.22 -15.82 6.29
C ALA A 262 8.07 -17.27 5.83
N ASP A 263 7.63 -18.18 6.69
CA ASP A 263 7.39 -19.58 6.32
C ASP A 263 6.28 -19.70 5.28
N GLU A 264 5.22 -18.87 5.38
CA GLU A 264 4.19 -18.77 4.35
C GLU A 264 4.74 -18.20 3.03
N ALA A 265 5.64 -17.22 3.11
CA ALA A 265 6.31 -16.67 1.93
C ALA A 265 7.23 -17.69 1.24
N VAL A 266 7.91 -18.55 2.01
CA VAL A 266 8.72 -19.66 1.51
C VAL A 266 7.83 -20.73 0.88
N ALA A 267 6.76 -21.13 1.56
CA ALA A 267 5.80 -22.12 1.04
C ALA A 267 5.17 -21.66 -0.29
N ALA A 268 4.94 -20.36 -0.44
CA ALA A 268 4.43 -19.76 -1.68
C ALA A 268 5.50 -19.52 -2.76
N GLY A 269 6.78 -19.82 -2.49
CA GLY A 269 7.89 -19.59 -3.42
C GLY A 269 8.23 -18.12 -3.65
N VAL A 270 7.76 -17.21 -2.79
CA VAL A 270 8.08 -15.78 -2.82
C VAL A 270 9.47 -15.52 -2.23
N MET A 271 9.87 -16.32 -1.24
CA MET A 271 11.17 -16.29 -0.58
C MET A 271 11.83 -17.66 -0.67
N THR A 272 13.17 -17.70 -0.69
CA THR A 272 13.89 -18.97 -0.68
C THR A 272 14.22 -19.41 0.75
N PRO A 273 14.23 -20.72 1.06
CA PRO A 273 14.64 -21.21 2.38
C PRO A 273 16.04 -20.75 2.78
N GLU A 274 16.97 -20.69 1.82
CA GLU A 274 18.38 -20.31 2.06
C GLU A 274 18.51 -18.85 2.47
N HIS A 275 17.71 -17.97 1.85
CA HIS A 275 17.64 -16.56 2.24
C HIS A 275 17.12 -16.43 3.67
N LEU A 276 16.04 -17.16 4.00
CA LEU A 276 15.45 -17.11 5.33
C LEU A 276 16.40 -17.65 6.41
N ALA A 277 17.17 -18.69 6.11
CA ALA A 277 18.18 -19.23 7.02
C ALA A 277 19.31 -18.22 7.27
N SER A 278 19.84 -17.60 6.22
CA SER A 278 20.88 -16.57 6.33
C SER A 278 20.41 -15.35 7.13
N GLU A 279 19.17 -14.90 6.93
CA GLU A 279 18.60 -13.79 7.69
C GLU A 279 18.36 -14.16 9.16
N ARG A 280 18.08 -15.42 9.45
CA ARG A 280 17.93 -15.92 10.84
C ARG A 280 19.25 -15.85 11.60
N GLU A 281 20.34 -16.22 10.95
CA GLU A 281 21.68 -16.10 11.51
C GLU A 281 22.07 -14.63 11.71
N ARG A 282 21.89 -13.80 10.67
CA ARG A 282 22.26 -12.38 10.70
C ARG A 282 21.45 -11.54 11.69
N LEU A 283 20.16 -11.81 11.86
CA LEU A 283 19.29 -10.99 12.72
C LEU A 283 19.21 -11.48 14.16
N GLY A 284 19.60 -12.74 14.43
CA GLY A 284 19.55 -13.34 15.75
C GLY A 284 18.20 -13.09 16.45
N PRO A 285 18.19 -12.48 17.66
CA PRO A 285 16.96 -12.21 18.41
C PRO A 285 15.96 -11.25 17.74
N LEU A 286 16.37 -10.46 16.74
CA LEU A 286 15.47 -9.56 16.01
C LEU A 286 14.71 -10.26 14.88
N PHE A 287 15.09 -11.50 14.52
CA PHE A 287 14.45 -12.25 13.45
C PHE A 287 12.92 -12.38 13.59
N PRO A 288 12.35 -12.69 14.78
CA PRO A 288 10.90 -12.82 14.93
C PRO A 288 10.12 -11.55 14.57
N ARG A 289 10.72 -10.36 14.73
CA ARG A 289 10.11 -9.10 14.32
C ARG A 289 10.02 -9.00 12.81
N TYR A 290 11.16 -9.14 12.14
CA TYR A 290 11.28 -8.87 10.72
C TYR A 290 10.72 -9.98 9.83
N TYR A 291 10.83 -11.24 10.27
CA TYR A 291 10.44 -12.42 9.48
C TYR A 291 9.40 -13.31 10.18
N GLY A 292 9.25 -13.21 11.50
CA GLY A 292 8.27 -13.98 12.27
C GLY A 292 6.89 -13.34 12.40
N ALA A 293 6.72 -12.09 11.95
CA ALA A 293 5.49 -11.31 12.16
C ALA A 293 5.09 -11.23 13.66
N LYS A 294 6.07 -11.16 14.57
CA LYS A 294 5.86 -11.05 16.03
C LYS A 294 6.23 -9.68 16.58
N PHE A 295 5.39 -9.14 17.45
CA PHE A 295 5.71 -7.99 18.29
C PHE A 295 6.70 -8.42 19.38
N LEU A 296 7.83 -7.72 19.50
CA LEU A 296 8.82 -8.02 20.54
C LEU A 296 8.42 -7.39 21.87
N SER A 297 8.60 -8.11 22.98
CA SER A 297 8.40 -7.52 24.31
C SER A 297 9.51 -6.52 24.62
N SER A 298 9.12 -5.32 25.08
CA SER A 298 10.05 -4.26 25.44
C SER A 298 11.03 -4.64 26.57
N GLY A 299 10.71 -5.68 27.36
CA GLY A 299 11.53 -6.15 28.48
C GLY A 299 12.54 -7.26 28.18
N ASN A 300 12.41 -8.01 27.09
CA ASN A 300 13.33 -9.12 26.79
C ASN A 300 14.32 -8.81 25.66
N ALA A 301 14.07 -7.78 24.86
CA ALA A 301 14.96 -7.44 23.74
C ALA A 301 16.23 -6.69 24.16
N TRP A 302 16.32 -6.15 25.38
CA TRP A 302 17.50 -5.38 25.82
C TRP A 302 18.44 -6.16 26.75
N TYR A 303 18.04 -7.35 27.21
CA TYR A 303 18.77 -8.16 28.20
C TYR A 303 19.17 -9.55 27.68
N ASP A 304 19.02 -9.80 26.38
CA ASP A 304 19.65 -10.96 25.78
C ASP A 304 21.14 -10.63 25.62
N GLU A 305 22.03 -11.31 26.36
CA GLU A 305 23.49 -11.12 26.26
C GLU A 305 23.99 -11.25 24.82
N SER A 306 23.28 -11.98 23.96
CA SER A 306 23.57 -12.10 22.53
C SER A 306 23.29 -10.83 21.71
N LEU A 307 22.48 -9.89 22.21
CA LEU A 307 22.29 -8.57 21.59
C LEU A 307 23.34 -7.56 22.04
N ILE A 308 23.91 -7.70 23.25
CA ILE A 308 24.96 -6.81 23.75
C ILE A 308 26.27 -7.05 22.96
N GLN A 309 26.65 -8.32 22.77
CA GLN A 309 27.83 -8.67 21.95
C GLN A 309 27.70 -8.19 20.50
N TYR A 310 26.49 -8.20 19.93
CA TYR A 310 26.27 -7.78 18.54
C TYR A 310 26.49 -6.27 18.29
N PHE A 311 26.38 -5.43 19.33
CA PHE A 311 26.68 -4.01 19.24
C PHE A 311 28.13 -3.68 19.61
N GLU A 312 28.81 -4.55 20.36
CA GLU A 312 30.24 -4.38 20.71
C GLU A 312 31.16 -4.83 19.56
N ASP A 313 30.80 -5.86 18.80
CA ASP A 313 31.62 -6.37 17.68
C ASP A 313 31.62 -5.47 16.42
N ASP A 314 30.69 -4.51 16.30
CA ASP A 314 30.61 -3.57 15.16
C ASP A 314 31.42 -2.26 15.41
N ASP A 315 31.88 -2.01 16.64
CA ASP A 315 32.60 -0.78 17.04
C ASP A 315 34.14 -0.93 17.08
N ASP A 316 34.69 -2.12 16.80
CA ASP A 316 36.13 -2.40 16.95
C ASP A 316 36.98 -2.23 15.65
N ASP A 317 36.41 -1.72 14.55
CA ASP A 317 37.11 -1.62 13.24
C ASP A 317 37.52 -0.18 12.81
N GLU A 318 37.55 0.79 13.71
CA GLU A 318 38.18 2.11 13.45
C GLU A 318 39.32 2.42 14.44
N GLU A 319 40.43 1.67 14.37
CA GLU A 319 41.72 2.19 14.85
C GLU A 319 42.20 3.28 13.88
N GLU A 320 41.97 4.55 14.26
CA GLU A 320 42.58 5.72 13.64
C GLU A 320 44.13 5.63 13.79
N GLU A 321 44.84 5.38 12.69
CA GLU A 321 46.30 5.60 12.62
C GLU A 321 46.60 7.10 12.79
N GLU A 322 47.00 7.51 14.00
CA GLU A 322 47.59 8.84 14.25
C GLU A 322 48.90 9.00 13.45
N THR A 323 48.83 9.64 12.29
CA THR A 323 50.04 10.13 11.60
C THR A 323 50.63 11.35 12.31
N GLU A 324 51.75 11.14 13.01
CA GLU A 324 52.65 12.20 13.49
C GLU A 324 53.18 13.03 12.30
N TRP A 325 52.89 14.33 12.28
CA TRP A 325 53.57 15.28 11.41
C TRP A 325 54.64 16.03 12.20
N GLU A 326 55.90 15.65 12.00
CA GLU A 326 57.06 16.44 12.42
C GLU A 326 57.05 17.81 11.71
N VAL A 327 56.97 18.88 12.50
CA VAL A 327 57.18 20.25 12.01
C VAL A 327 58.67 20.56 12.07
N SER A 328 59.34 20.50 10.92
CA SER A 328 60.66 21.10 10.72
C SER A 328 60.55 22.38 9.89
N ARG A 329 60.55 23.55 10.55
CA ARG A 329 61.41 24.72 10.31
C ARG A 329 60.95 25.96 11.06
#